data_AF-A0A1C1A170-F1
#
_entry.id   AF-A0A1C1A170-F1
#
_cell.length_a   1.000
_cell.length_b   1.000
_cell.length_c   1.000
_cell.angle_alpha   90.00
_cell.angle_beta   90.00
_cell.angle_gamma   90.00
#
_symmetry.space_group_name_H-M   'P 1'
#
loop_
_entity.id
_entity.type
_entity.pdbx_description
1 polymer ?
#
loop_
_entity_poly.entity_id
_entity_poly.type
_entity_poly.pdbx_seq_one_letter_code
_entity_poly.pdbx_strand_id
1 'polypeptide(L)'
;MQQEVVHEGQTIILNAHLRIPDSMIDPSTTQEQFRASIDRHVFFWPTLRDCLKMLDTYARREPGEGFAVLKCDAQSLLLDHYDSARLSKYDSGSSPRYPNNCTYKKSQDMFLPVDSFQEINKHLVPTKASEIKEVLIEGKVSHLSKYVEEVYADDVQRVPERWRELTQPLQDLRVMDRNGTNNPS
;
A
#
# COMPACT_ATOMS: atom_id res chain seq x y z
N MET A 1 1.81 -8.45 -18.14
CA MET A 1 2.73 -7.80 -19.08
C MET A 1 3.22 -6.55 -18.40
N GLN A 2 4.50 -6.49 -18.06
CA GLN A 2 5.10 -5.26 -17.54
C GLN A 2 5.23 -4.28 -18.71
N GLN A 3 4.96 -3.02 -18.46
CA GLN A 3 5.07 -1.97 -19.47
C GLN A 3 6.13 -0.97 -19.01
N GLU A 4 7.15 -0.76 -19.84
CA GLU A 4 8.11 0.32 -19.63
C GLU A 4 7.50 1.64 -20.08
N VAL A 5 7.59 2.66 -19.23
CA VAL A 5 7.20 4.03 -19.55
C VAL A 5 8.27 4.99 -19.07
N VAL A 6 8.48 6.08 -19.79
CA VAL A 6 9.40 7.14 -19.37
C VAL A 6 8.60 8.20 -18.62
N HIS A 7 8.94 8.42 -17.36
CA HIS A 7 8.34 9.43 -16.49
C HIS A 7 9.43 10.34 -15.93
N GLU A 8 9.32 11.64 -16.16
CA GLU A 8 10.32 12.65 -15.72
C GLU A 8 11.78 12.28 -16.08
N GLY A 9 11.97 11.68 -17.26
CA GLY A 9 13.29 11.23 -17.74
C GLY A 9 13.81 9.93 -17.11
N GLN A 10 13.02 9.30 -16.23
CA GLN A 10 13.31 7.98 -15.65
C GLN A 10 12.46 6.91 -16.31
N THR A 11 13.07 5.79 -16.67
CA THR A 11 12.33 4.60 -17.09
C THR A 11 11.74 3.94 -15.85
N ILE A 12 10.42 3.81 -15.81
CA ILE A 12 9.70 3.06 -14.78
C ILE A 12 9.00 1.87 -15.41
N ILE A 13 8.92 0.77 -14.67
CA ILE A 13 8.22 -0.44 -15.08
C ILE A 13 6.86 -0.45 -14.39
N LEU A 14 5.79 -0.38 -15.17
CA LEU A 14 4.43 -0.55 -14.68
C LEU A 14 4.14 -2.04 -14.51
N ASN A 15 3.81 -2.42 -13.28
CA ASN A 15 3.40 -3.79 -12.98
C ASN A 15 1.99 -4.06 -13.51
N ALA A 16 1.80 -5.21 -14.15
CA ALA A 16 0.46 -5.64 -14.51
C ALA A 16 -0.39 -5.90 -13.26
N HIS A 17 -1.68 -5.60 -13.36
CA HIS A 17 -2.67 -6.02 -12.37
C HIS A 17 -2.53 -7.50 -12.04
N LEU A 18 -2.58 -7.81 -10.74
CA LEU A 18 -2.71 -9.19 -10.32
C LEU A 18 -4.00 -9.78 -10.92
N ARG A 19 -3.91 -11.02 -11.41
CA ARG A 19 -5.08 -11.72 -11.93
C ARG A 19 -6.05 -11.96 -10.78
N ILE A 20 -7.21 -11.31 -10.83
CA ILE A 20 -8.30 -11.47 -9.89
C ILE A 20 -9.34 -12.37 -10.59
N PRO A 21 -9.72 -13.52 -10.00
CA PRO A 21 -10.81 -14.33 -10.54
C PRO A 21 -12.15 -13.57 -10.54
N ASP A 22 -12.99 -13.76 -11.55
CA ASP A 22 -14.35 -13.17 -11.61
C ASP A 22 -15.18 -13.50 -10.37
N SER A 23 -14.99 -14.70 -9.82
CA SER A 23 -15.65 -15.12 -8.58
C SER A 23 -15.30 -14.24 -7.38
N MET A 24 -14.27 -13.39 -7.45
CA MET A 24 -13.89 -12.45 -6.40
C MET A 24 -14.41 -11.03 -6.62
N ILE A 25 -15.02 -10.74 -7.76
CA ILE A 25 -15.60 -9.43 -8.07
C ILE A 25 -17.05 -9.39 -7.59
N ASP A 26 -17.49 -8.24 -7.10
CA ASP A 26 -18.89 -8.05 -6.73
C ASP A 26 -19.79 -8.08 -7.98
N PRO A 27 -20.97 -8.73 -7.96
CA PRO A 27 -21.84 -8.79 -9.14
C PRO A 27 -22.28 -7.43 -9.71
N SER A 28 -22.22 -6.37 -8.91
CA SER A 28 -22.53 -5.00 -9.34
C SER A 28 -21.37 -4.28 -10.05
N THR A 29 -20.17 -4.90 -10.10
CA THR A 29 -18.93 -4.32 -10.62
C THR A 29 -18.30 -5.26 -11.66
N THR A 30 -17.64 -4.72 -12.68
CA THR A 30 -16.81 -5.51 -13.59
C THR A 30 -15.34 -5.54 -13.15
N GLN A 31 -14.55 -6.50 -13.64
CA GLN A 31 -13.11 -6.51 -13.41
C GLN A 31 -12.45 -5.21 -13.88
N GLU A 32 -12.86 -4.69 -15.04
CA GLU A 32 -12.33 -3.46 -15.62
C GLU A 32 -12.65 -2.24 -14.76
N GLN A 33 -13.87 -2.16 -14.23
CA GLN A 33 -14.26 -1.08 -13.32
C GLN A 33 -13.47 -1.14 -12.01
N PHE A 34 -13.26 -2.34 -11.46
CA PHE A 34 -12.44 -2.50 -10.26
C PHE A 34 -10.97 -2.13 -10.53
N ARG A 35 -10.40 -2.59 -11.65
CA ARG A 35 -9.04 -2.23 -12.09
C ARG A 35 -8.88 -0.72 -12.28
N ALA A 36 -9.79 -0.10 -12.99
CA ALA A 36 -9.79 1.35 -13.20
C ALA A 36 -9.96 2.13 -11.89
N SER A 37 -10.56 1.54 -10.85
CA SER A 37 -10.60 2.13 -9.51
C SER A 37 -9.24 2.03 -8.84
N ILE A 38 -8.64 0.84 -8.73
CA ILE A 38 -7.33 0.67 -8.08
C ILE A 38 -6.21 1.45 -8.80
N ASP A 39 -6.27 1.59 -10.12
CA ASP A 39 -5.32 2.39 -10.92
C ASP A 39 -5.31 3.88 -10.56
N ARG A 40 -6.38 4.37 -9.93
CA ARG A 40 -6.48 5.76 -9.47
C ARG A 40 -5.91 5.97 -8.08
N HIS A 41 -5.42 4.94 -7.40
CA HIS A 41 -5.01 5.06 -6.00
C HIS A 41 -3.51 4.86 -5.81
N VAL A 42 -2.95 5.65 -4.89
CA VAL A 42 -1.64 5.38 -4.28
C VAL A 42 -1.88 4.62 -2.97
N PHE A 43 -1.22 3.47 -2.82
CA PHE A 43 -1.40 2.57 -1.68
C PHE A 43 -0.30 2.75 -0.65
N PHE A 44 -0.68 2.83 0.62
CA PHE A 44 0.19 2.88 1.78
C PHE A 44 -0.16 1.75 2.74
N TRP A 45 0.89 1.12 3.29
CA TRP A 45 0.72 0.11 4.33
C TRP A 45 0.79 0.79 5.71
N PRO A 46 -0.30 0.77 6.49
CA PRO A 46 -0.39 1.53 7.74
C PRO A 46 0.45 0.92 8.86
N THR A 47 0.89 -0.35 8.72
CA THR A 47 1.68 -1.03 9.74
C THR A 47 2.96 -1.60 9.16
N LEU A 48 4.01 -1.64 10.00
CA LEU A 48 5.28 -2.29 9.69
C LEU A 48 5.08 -3.75 9.27
N ARG A 49 4.18 -4.46 9.96
CA ARG A 49 3.86 -5.86 9.66
C ARG A 49 3.30 -6.03 8.25
N ASP A 50 2.32 -5.21 7.86
CA ASP A 50 1.72 -5.29 6.52
C ASP A 50 2.76 -4.88 5.45
N CYS A 51 3.59 -3.87 5.73
CA CYS A 51 4.70 -3.46 4.85
C CYS A 51 5.73 -4.59 4.63
N LEU A 52 6.21 -5.24 5.70
CA LEU A 52 7.18 -6.33 5.60
C LEU A 52 6.62 -7.54 4.86
N LYS A 53 5.35 -7.88 5.08
CA LYS A 53 4.66 -8.93 4.33
C LYS A 53 4.67 -8.65 2.83
N MET A 54 4.50 -7.38 2.44
CA MET A 54 4.55 -6.95 1.05
C MET A 54 5.96 -6.98 0.48
N LEU A 55 6.93 -6.43 1.21
CA LEU A 55 8.34 -6.49 0.85
C LEU A 55 8.80 -7.93 0.59
N ASP A 56 8.51 -8.86 1.50
CA ASP A 56 8.87 -10.27 1.35
C ASP A 56 8.13 -10.95 0.18
N THR A 57 6.95 -10.44 -0.18
CA THR A 57 6.21 -10.93 -1.34
C THR A 57 6.86 -10.47 -2.65
N TYR A 58 7.31 -9.22 -2.74
CA TYR A 58 8.00 -8.70 -3.92
C TYR A 58 9.43 -9.26 -4.04
N ALA A 59 10.21 -9.28 -2.95
CA ALA A 59 11.56 -9.85 -2.94
C ALA A 59 11.62 -11.31 -3.41
N ARG A 60 10.59 -12.12 -3.11
CA ARG A 60 10.48 -13.49 -3.64
C ARG A 60 10.12 -13.56 -5.12
N ARG A 61 9.36 -12.60 -5.65
CA ARG A 61 8.97 -12.56 -7.06
C ARG A 61 10.11 -12.03 -7.94
N GLU A 62 10.90 -11.12 -7.38
CA GLU A 62 11.90 -10.33 -8.07
C GLU A 62 13.24 -10.42 -7.30
N PRO A 63 13.86 -11.62 -7.23
CA PRO A 63 15.02 -11.88 -6.37
C PRO A 63 16.31 -11.14 -6.76
N GLY A 64 16.30 -10.40 -7.88
CA GLY A 64 17.42 -9.56 -8.33
C GLY A 64 17.17 -8.06 -8.20
N GLU A 65 15.98 -7.64 -7.77
CA GLU A 65 15.65 -6.23 -7.61
C GLU A 65 16.07 -5.71 -6.23
N GLY A 66 16.39 -4.42 -6.18
CA GLY A 66 16.66 -3.71 -4.93
C GLY A 66 15.40 -3.00 -4.43
N PHE A 67 15.16 -3.04 -3.12
CA PHE A 67 13.99 -2.45 -2.52
C PHE A 67 14.33 -1.24 -1.66
N ALA A 68 13.37 -0.31 -1.61
CA ALA A 68 13.34 0.77 -0.64
C ALA A 68 11.94 0.91 -0.04
N VAL A 69 11.87 1.18 1.26
CA VAL A 69 10.64 1.48 2.00
C VAL A 69 10.73 2.91 2.52
N LEU A 70 9.75 3.72 2.17
CA LEU A 70 9.63 5.10 2.66
C LEU A 70 8.64 5.10 3.82
N LYS A 71 9.12 5.39 5.03
CA LYS A 71 8.26 5.60 6.19
C LYS A 71 7.81 7.05 6.17
N CYS A 72 6.50 7.25 6.22
CA CYS A 72 5.89 8.58 6.17
C CYS A 72 5.20 8.93 7.48
N ASP A 73 5.19 10.21 7.85
CA ASP A 73 4.30 10.74 8.88
C ASP A 73 2.84 10.59 8.41
N ALA A 74 2.16 9.63 9.01
CA ALA A 74 0.79 9.29 8.67
C ALA A 74 -0.17 10.46 8.95
N GLN A 75 0.06 11.25 10.00
CA GLN A 75 -0.86 12.32 10.37
C GLN A 75 -0.84 13.42 9.31
N SER A 76 0.32 13.96 8.97
CA SER A 76 0.43 15.00 7.94
C SER A 76 -0.03 14.50 6.58
N LEU A 77 0.32 13.25 6.21
CA LEU A 77 -0.13 12.64 4.95
C LEU A 77 -1.66 12.56 4.87
N LEU A 78 -2.32 12.09 5.92
CA LEU A 78 -3.78 11.94 5.95
C LEU A 78 -4.49 13.29 6.01
N LEU A 79 -3.98 14.26 6.76
CA LEU A 79 -4.58 15.60 6.83
C LEU A 79 -4.51 16.34 5.49
N ASP A 80 -3.37 16.28 4.81
CA ASP A 80 -3.20 16.96 3.51
C ASP A 80 -3.99 16.29 2.37
N HIS A 81 -4.42 15.04 2.57
CA HIS A 81 -5.19 14.25 1.60
C HIS A 81 -6.55 13.79 2.16
N TYR A 82 -7.10 14.50 3.14
CA TYR A 82 -8.25 14.05 3.92
C TYR A 82 -9.45 13.62 3.06
N ASP A 83 -9.83 14.45 2.09
CA ASP A 83 -10.99 14.21 1.22
C ASP A 83 -10.80 13.05 0.23
N SER A 84 -9.55 12.75 -0.15
CA SER A 84 -9.20 11.68 -1.10
C SER A 84 -8.65 10.43 -0.43
N ALA A 85 -8.43 10.45 0.88
CA ALA A 85 -7.97 9.31 1.64
C ALA A 85 -9.11 8.31 1.87
N ARG A 86 -8.79 7.04 1.70
CA ARG A 86 -9.69 5.90 1.93
C ARG A 86 -8.99 4.86 2.80
N LEU A 87 -9.75 4.23 3.68
CA LEU A 87 -9.34 3.12 4.52
C LEU A 87 -9.91 1.82 3.96
N SER A 88 -9.13 0.74 3.96
CA SER A 88 -9.62 -0.53 3.45
C SER A 88 -9.18 -1.75 4.25
N LYS A 89 -10.04 -2.77 4.24
CA LYS A 89 -9.71 -4.17 4.57
C LYS A 89 -8.98 -4.87 3.41
N TYR A 90 -8.87 -4.22 2.26
CA TYR A 90 -8.19 -4.76 1.10
C TYR A 90 -6.72 -5.04 1.42
N ASP A 91 -6.24 -6.22 1.03
CA ASP A 91 -4.83 -6.57 1.06
C ASP A 91 -4.43 -6.87 -0.39
N SER A 92 -3.98 -5.83 -1.09
CA SER A 92 -3.67 -5.87 -2.52
C SER A 92 -2.59 -6.90 -2.86
N GLY A 93 -1.71 -7.24 -1.93
CA GLY A 93 -0.64 -8.22 -2.15
C GLY A 93 -1.01 -9.67 -2.02
N SER A 94 -1.99 -10.01 -1.19
CA SER A 94 -2.33 -11.41 -0.88
C SER A 94 -3.76 -11.82 -1.22
N SER A 95 -4.75 -10.91 -1.18
CA SER A 95 -6.15 -11.25 -1.43
C SER A 95 -6.47 -11.77 -2.84
N PRO A 96 -5.78 -11.40 -3.94
CA PRO A 96 -6.04 -12.00 -5.25
C PRO A 96 -5.67 -13.50 -5.35
N ARG A 97 -4.88 -14.02 -4.41
CA ARG A 97 -4.24 -15.34 -4.51
C ARG A 97 -4.95 -16.46 -3.75
N TYR A 98 -5.83 -16.11 -2.81
CA TYR A 98 -6.56 -17.07 -1.98
C TYR A 98 -8.06 -16.81 -2.06
N PRO A 99 -8.71 -17.10 -3.20
CA PRO A 99 -10.12 -16.83 -3.41
C PRO A 99 -11.02 -17.47 -2.35
N ASN A 100 -10.62 -18.65 -1.84
CA ASN A 100 -11.36 -19.40 -0.83
C ASN A 100 -11.24 -18.81 0.59
N ASN A 101 -10.28 -17.91 0.83
CA ASN A 101 -10.06 -17.26 2.12
C ASN A 101 -10.55 -15.80 2.14
N CYS A 102 -11.10 -15.31 1.02
CA CYS A 102 -11.63 -13.96 0.91
C CYS A 102 -13.13 -13.97 1.23
N THR A 103 -13.51 -13.44 2.39
CA THR A 103 -14.90 -13.38 2.86
C THR A 103 -15.71 -12.24 2.23
N TYR A 104 -15.07 -11.41 1.39
CA TYR A 104 -15.69 -10.28 0.70
C TYR A 104 -15.43 -10.32 -0.80
N LYS A 105 -16.32 -9.68 -1.57
CA LYS A 105 -16.14 -9.43 -3.00
C LYS A 105 -15.52 -8.05 -3.21
N LYS A 106 -14.71 -7.92 -4.26
CA LYS A 106 -14.00 -6.69 -4.62
C LYS A 106 -14.94 -5.77 -5.37
N SER A 107 -15.09 -4.56 -4.86
CA SER A 107 -15.84 -3.45 -5.44
C SER A 107 -15.28 -2.14 -4.89
N GLN A 108 -15.77 -1.00 -5.37
CA GLN A 108 -15.37 0.31 -4.83
C GLN A 108 -15.91 0.53 -3.41
N ASP A 109 -16.99 -0.16 -3.02
CA ASP A 109 -17.63 -0.05 -1.70
C ASP A 109 -16.74 -0.54 -0.53
N MET A 110 -15.60 -1.15 -0.83
CA MET A 110 -14.62 -1.59 0.16
C MET A 110 -13.65 -0.48 0.60
N PHE A 111 -13.74 0.71 -0.01
CA PHE A 111 -12.92 1.87 0.27
C PHE A 111 -13.74 2.88 1.08
N LEU A 112 -13.36 3.08 2.33
CA LEU A 112 -14.07 3.94 3.28
C LEU A 112 -13.43 5.32 3.36
N PRO A 113 -14.13 6.41 3.06
CA PRO A 113 -13.66 7.76 3.37
C PRO A 113 -13.22 7.92 4.84
N VAL A 114 -12.13 8.65 5.08
CA VAL A 114 -11.58 8.81 6.45
C VAL A 114 -12.59 9.48 7.39
N ASP A 115 -13.36 10.44 6.89
CA ASP A 115 -14.42 11.13 7.65
C ASP A 115 -15.56 10.21 8.09
N SER A 116 -15.72 9.07 7.42
CA SER A 116 -16.77 8.09 7.68
C SER A 116 -16.31 6.95 8.60
N PHE A 117 -15.06 6.99 9.07
CA PHE A 117 -14.50 5.95 9.94
C PHE A 117 -15.17 5.96 11.31
N GLN A 118 -15.57 4.78 11.79
CA GLN A 118 -16.40 4.57 12.99
C GLN A 118 -17.86 5.05 12.90
N GLU A 119 -18.26 5.74 11.83
CA GLU A 119 -19.66 6.10 11.58
C GLU A 119 -20.40 5.01 10.81
N ILE A 120 -19.73 4.40 9.83
CA ILE A 120 -20.32 3.37 8.96
C ILE A 120 -20.00 1.98 9.51
N ASN A 121 -21.04 1.23 9.89
CA ASN A 121 -20.93 -0.17 10.27
C ASN A 121 -21.35 -1.10 9.13
N LYS A 122 -20.47 -1.26 8.14
CA LYS A 122 -20.64 -2.24 7.05
C LYS A 122 -19.51 -3.26 7.11
N HIS A 123 -19.82 -4.53 6.92
CA HIS A 123 -18.82 -5.62 6.96
C HIS A 123 -17.66 -5.41 5.98
N LEU A 124 -17.92 -4.82 4.81
CA LEU A 124 -16.94 -4.63 3.73
C LEU A 124 -15.84 -3.61 4.04
N VAL A 125 -16.07 -2.70 4.99
CA VAL A 125 -15.15 -1.59 5.33
C VAL A 125 -14.58 -1.78 6.74
N PRO A 126 -13.41 -1.20 7.05
CA PRO A 126 -12.85 -1.24 8.41
C PRO A 126 -13.77 -0.50 9.39
N THR A 127 -14.18 -1.19 10.47
CA THR A 127 -14.93 -0.57 11.58
C THR A 127 -14.06 -0.36 12.81
N LYS A 128 -12.85 -0.91 12.82
CA LYS A 128 -11.82 -0.72 13.84
C LYS A 128 -10.45 -0.58 13.21
N ALA A 129 -9.52 0.07 13.91
CA ALA A 129 -8.19 0.38 13.37
C ALA A 129 -7.40 -0.88 12.96
N SER A 130 -7.53 -1.97 13.72
CA SER A 130 -6.88 -3.25 13.42
C SER A 130 -7.39 -3.96 12.16
N GLU A 131 -8.49 -3.50 11.57
CA GLU A 131 -9.00 -3.99 10.28
C GLU A 131 -8.45 -3.20 9.09
N ILE A 132 -7.81 -2.06 9.32
CA ILE A 132 -7.23 -1.25 8.26
C ILE A 132 -5.95 -1.95 7.80
N LYS A 133 -5.97 -2.42 6.55
CA LYS A 133 -4.86 -3.10 5.88
C LYS A 133 -4.13 -2.21 4.91
N GLU A 134 -4.86 -1.27 4.31
CA GLU A 134 -4.32 -0.30 3.37
C GLU A 134 -4.98 1.05 3.60
N VAL A 135 -4.16 2.09 3.48
CA VAL A 135 -4.60 3.47 3.28
C VAL A 135 -4.39 3.78 1.81
N LEU A 136 -5.44 4.25 1.15
CA LEU A 136 -5.42 4.58 -0.27
C LEU A 136 -5.63 6.09 -0.41
N ILE A 137 -4.86 6.74 -1.27
CA ILE A 137 -5.11 8.14 -1.64
C ILE A 137 -5.51 8.15 -3.11
N GLU A 138 -6.73 8.58 -3.39
CA GLU A 138 -7.22 8.73 -4.77
C GLU A 138 -6.50 9.89 -5.47
N GLY A 139 -6.08 9.67 -6.72
CA GLY A 139 -5.31 10.57 -7.54
C GLY A 139 -3.80 10.42 -7.35
N LYS A 140 -3.12 11.55 -7.11
CA LYS A 140 -1.66 11.64 -7.00
C LYS A 140 -1.25 12.15 -5.63
N VAL A 141 -0.25 11.51 -5.03
CA VAL A 141 0.47 12.04 -3.88
C VAL A 141 1.69 12.83 -4.38
N SER A 142 1.56 14.15 -4.46
CA SER A 142 2.65 15.03 -4.87
C SER A 142 3.50 15.44 -3.67
N HIS A 143 4.76 15.78 -3.92
CA HIS A 143 5.70 16.24 -2.88
C HIS A 143 5.93 15.23 -1.75
N LEU A 144 5.90 13.93 -2.05
CA LEU A 144 6.03 12.84 -1.07
C LEU A 144 7.14 13.07 -0.04
N SER A 145 8.27 13.66 -0.44
CA SER A 145 9.39 14.02 0.42
C SER A 145 9.01 14.78 1.69
N LYS A 146 7.93 15.57 1.68
CA LYS A 146 7.49 16.34 2.88
C LYS A 146 6.94 15.45 3.99
N TYR A 147 6.51 14.24 3.65
CA TYR A 147 5.97 13.28 4.60
C TYR A 147 7.02 12.24 5.01
N VAL A 148 8.11 12.08 4.26
CA VAL A 148 9.11 11.03 4.51
C VAL A 148 9.91 11.36 5.77
N GLU A 149 9.84 10.47 6.76
CA GLU A 149 10.64 10.55 7.99
C GLU A 149 11.92 9.74 7.87
N GLU A 150 11.82 8.53 7.29
CA GLU A 150 12.94 7.58 7.19
C GLU A 150 12.85 6.83 5.85
N VAL A 151 14.00 6.48 5.29
CA VAL A 151 14.11 5.64 4.08
C VAL A 151 14.90 4.40 4.41
N TYR A 152 14.31 3.22 4.25
CA TYR A 152 15.01 1.95 4.44
C TYR A 152 15.35 1.36 3.09
N ALA A 153 16.62 1.19 2.75
CA ALA A 153 17.03 0.75 1.41
C ALA A 153 18.07 -0.38 1.44
N ASP A 154 18.00 -1.29 0.46
CA ASP A 154 19.01 -2.34 0.26
C ASP A 154 20.37 -1.75 -0.14
N ASP A 155 20.34 -0.69 -0.94
CA ASP A 155 21.53 0.04 -1.38
C ASP A 155 21.34 1.54 -1.16
N VAL A 156 21.98 2.05 -0.11
CA VAL A 156 21.95 3.46 0.29
C VAL A 156 22.48 4.39 -0.82
N GLN A 157 23.39 3.91 -1.67
CA GLN A 157 23.97 4.72 -2.74
C GLN A 157 22.98 4.98 -3.88
N ARG A 158 21.95 4.13 -4.03
CA ARG A 158 20.87 4.29 -5.01
C ARG A 158 19.77 5.22 -4.54
N VAL A 159 19.76 5.61 -3.26
CA VAL A 159 18.79 6.58 -2.73
C VAL A 159 19.17 7.99 -3.19
N PRO A 160 18.19 8.81 -3.65
CA PRO A 160 18.45 10.20 -4.01
C PRO A 160 19.15 10.98 -2.90
N GLU A 161 20.09 11.85 -3.27
CA GLU A 161 20.93 12.59 -2.32
C GLU A 161 20.11 13.33 -1.25
N ARG A 162 18.99 13.94 -1.64
CA ARG A 162 18.08 14.66 -0.73
C ARG A 162 17.48 13.81 0.40
N TRP A 163 17.52 12.49 0.29
CA TRP A 163 17.01 11.56 1.30
C TRP A 163 18.13 10.80 2.02
N ARG A 164 19.39 11.01 1.64
CA ARG A 164 20.53 10.24 2.15
C ARG A 164 20.69 10.36 3.67
N GLU A 165 20.39 11.52 4.23
CA GLU A 165 20.42 11.76 5.69
C GLU A 165 19.31 11.04 6.45
N LEU A 166 18.21 10.68 5.76
CA LEU A 166 17.09 9.91 6.30
C LEU A 166 17.26 8.40 6.08
N THR A 167 18.31 7.98 5.38
CA THR A 167 18.46 6.60 4.93
C THR A 167 19.06 5.70 6.00
N GLN A 168 18.40 4.56 6.23
CA GLN A 168 18.86 3.44 7.03
C GLN A 168 18.96 2.17 6.16
N PRO A 169 19.79 1.19 6.53
CA PRO A 169 19.78 -0.14 5.91
C PRO A 169 18.40 -0.81 5.98
N LEU A 170 17.95 -1.46 4.90
CA LEU A 170 16.66 -2.17 4.90
C LEU A 170 16.59 -3.30 5.94
N GLN A 171 17.72 -3.85 6.33
CA GLN A 171 17.80 -4.87 7.38
C GLN A 171 17.32 -4.36 8.74
N ASP A 172 17.47 -3.06 9.04
CA ASP A 172 17.07 -2.49 10.32
C ASP A 172 15.54 -2.45 10.47
N LEU A 173 14.82 -2.22 9.36
CA LEU A 173 13.37 -2.33 9.30
C LEU A 173 12.87 -3.72 9.75
N ARG A 174 13.59 -4.78 9.36
CA ARG A 174 13.28 -6.17 9.75
C ARG A 174 13.60 -6.47 11.20
N VAL A 175 14.57 -5.79 11.79
CA VAL A 175 14.92 -5.93 13.21
C VAL A 175 13.87 -5.26 14.10
N MET A 176 13.34 -4.11 13.67
CA MET A 176 12.27 -3.39 14.40
C MET A 176 11.02 -4.24 14.60
N ASP A 177 10.59 -5.00 13.59
CA ASP A 177 9.42 -5.89 13.70
C ASP A 177 9.62 -7.01 14.72
N ARG A 178 10.83 -7.58 14.78
CA ARG A 178 11.17 -8.64 15.74
C ARG A 178 11.18 -8.13 17.17
N ASN A 179 11.63 -6.89 17.37
CA ASN A 179 11.69 -6.26 18.69
C ASN A 179 10.34 -5.64 19.12
N GLY A 180 9.43 -5.38 18.17
CA GLY A 180 8.12 -4.74 18.38
C GLY A 180 6.98 -5.66 18.84
N THR A 181 7.23 -6.94 19.11
CA THR A 181 6.21 -7.86 19.67
C THR A 181 5.91 -7.65 21.17
N ASN A 182 6.50 -6.62 21.80
CA ASN A 182 6.28 -6.26 23.20
C ASN A 182 5.86 -4.79 23.41
N ASN A 183 4.79 -4.32 22.78
CA ASN A 183 3.99 -3.25 23.37
C ASN A 183 2.60 -3.14 22.73
N PRO A 184 1.51 -3.42 23.48
CA PRO A 184 0.19 -2.92 23.14
C PRO A 184 0.09 -1.44 23.56
N SER A 185 -0.52 -0.61 22.72
CA SER A 185 -1.15 0.65 23.12
C SER A 185 -2.56 0.63 22.57
#